data_AF-A0ABD2YXJ2-F1
#
_entry.id   AF-A0ABD2YXJ2-F1
#
_cell.length_a   1.000
_cell.length_b   1.000
_cell.length_c   1.000
_cell.angle_alpha   90.00
_cell.angle_beta   90.00
_cell.angle_gamma   90.00
#
_symmetry.space_group_name_H-M   'P 1'
#
loop_
_entity.id
_entity.type
_entity.pdbx_description
1 polymer ?
#
loop_
_entity_poly.entity_id
_entity_poly.type
_entity_poly.pdbx_seq_one_letter_code
_entity_poly.pdbx_strand_id
1 'polypeptide(L)'
;MLLPKKKNQAPAKGNRLLISITVMGSAGPIRFVVNEEELVTAVIDTALKSYAREGRLPVLGSDLNNFVLYCPCATTEALSPWEAIGSLGFRNFMLCKKPEGQKTIDDGKQTSHVARKSPGNWKAWFNKSLNLKVSSH
;
A
#
# COMPACT_ATOMS: atom_id res chain seq x y z
N MET A 1 14.90 16.48 34.09
CA MET A 1 13.73 15.57 34.00
C MET A 1 13.11 15.72 32.63
N LEU A 2 13.24 14.72 31.75
CA LEU A 2 12.63 14.72 30.42
C LEU A 2 11.32 13.93 30.49
N LEU A 3 10.20 14.63 30.33
CA LEU A 3 8.87 14.03 30.26
C LEU A 3 8.71 13.30 28.93
N PRO A 4 8.47 11.97 28.89
CA PRO A 4 8.05 11.33 27.66
C PRO A 4 6.61 11.79 27.35
N LYS A 5 6.44 12.51 26.24
CA LYS A 5 5.11 12.79 25.69
C LYS A 5 4.46 11.47 25.29
N LYS A 6 3.63 10.91 26.17
CA LYS A 6 2.67 9.86 25.81
C LYS A 6 1.74 10.44 24.75
N LYS A 7 1.89 9.97 23.51
CA LYS A 7 0.87 10.10 22.47
C LYS A 7 -0.33 9.29 22.96
N ASN A 8 -1.27 9.96 23.64
CA ASN A 8 -2.56 9.38 24.02
C ASN A 8 -3.27 8.97 22.74
N GLN A 9 -3.21 7.69 22.39
CA GLN A 9 -4.24 7.08 21.57
C GLN A 9 -5.45 6.94 22.49
N ALA A 10 -6.32 7.94 22.48
CA ALA A 10 -7.66 7.77 23.02
C ALA A 10 -8.23 6.48 22.42
N PRO A 11 -8.92 5.62 23.21
CA PRO A 11 -9.60 4.47 22.65
C PRO A 11 -10.75 5.03 21.82
N ALA A 12 -10.47 5.32 20.55
CA ALA A 12 -11.49 5.47 19.55
C ALA A 12 -12.34 4.21 19.69
N LYS A 13 -13.63 4.40 19.99
CA LYS A 13 -14.67 3.37 19.97
C LYS A 13 -14.93 2.98 18.50
N GLY A 14 -13.85 2.78 17.77
CA GLY A 14 -13.77 2.55 16.34
C GLY A 14 -13.52 1.09 16.14
N ASN A 15 -14.30 0.51 15.23
CA ASN A 15 -14.12 -0.86 14.80
C ASN A 15 -12.66 -1.02 14.32
N ARG A 16 -11.97 -1.97 14.93
CA ARG A 16 -10.59 -2.31 14.58
C ARG A 16 -10.60 -3.45 13.61
N LEU A 17 -9.84 -3.32 12.52
CA LEU A 17 -9.65 -4.39 11.57
C LEU A 17 -8.18 -4.83 11.51
N LEU A 18 -7.99 -6.14 11.45
CA LEU A 18 -6.73 -6.72 11.02
C LEU A 18 -6.64 -6.61 9.50
N ILE A 19 -5.61 -5.93 9.01
CA ILE A 19 -5.29 -5.83 7.59
C ILE A 19 -4.02 -6.60 7.25
N SER A 20 -3.93 -7.03 5.99
CA SER A 20 -2.77 -7.69 5.39
C SER A 20 -2.29 -6.84 4.22
N ILE A 21 -1.04 -6.37 4.28
CA ILE A 21 -0.42 -5.55 3.25
C ILE A 21 0.71 -6.35 2.60
N THR A 22 0.54 -6.69 1.33
CA THR A 22 1.57 -7.31 0.51
C THR A 22 2.41 -6.22 -0.14
N VAL A 23 3.70 -6.14 0.20
CA VAL A 23 4.63 -5.21 -0.46
C VAL A 23 5.18 -5.87 -1.72
N MET A 24 5.13 -5.15 -2.84
CA MET A 24 5.70 -5.60 -4.10
C MET A 24 7.18 -5.94 -3.98
N GLY A 25 7.54 -7.16 -4.41
CA GLY A 25 8.91 -7.67 -4.36
C GLY A 25 9.37 -8.17 -2.99
N SER A 26 8.51 -8.14 -1.97
CA SER A 26 8.82 -8.73 -0.66
C SER A 26 8.47 -10.21 -0.57
N ALA A 27 9.02 -10.89 0.43
CA ALA A 27 8.81 -12.33 0.66
C ALA A 27 7.39 -12.70 1.14
N GLY A 28 6.56 -11.74 1.55
CA GLY A 28 5.20 -12.01 2.05
C GLY A 28 4.48 -10.77 2.57
N PRO A 29 3.24 -10.92 3.06
CA PRO A 29 2.49 -9.80 3.62
C PRO A 29 2.95 -9.41 5.02
N ILE A 30 2.71 -8.15 5.39
CA ILE A 30 2.76 -7.66 6.78
C ILE A 30 1.33 -7.54 7.28
N ARG A 31 1.11 -7.93 8.54
CA ARG A 31 -0.21 -7.85 9.15
C ARG A 31 -0.18 -6.99 10.40
N PHE A 32 -1.13 -6.07 10.51
CA PHE A 32 -1.30 -5.23 11.69
C PHE A 32 -2.76 -4.77 11.82
N VAL A 33 -3.10 -4.29 13.01
CA VAL A 33 -4.43 -3.80 13.33
C VAL A 33 -4.48 -2.30 13.09
N VAL A 34 -5.51 -1.85 12.39
CA VAL A 34 -5.82 -0.43 12.12
C VAL A 34 -7.25 -0.12 12.55
N ASN A 35 -7.56 1.15 12.74
CA ASN A 35 -8.95 1.56 12.94
C ASN A 35 -9.64 1.74 11.58
N GLU A 36 -10.94 1.42 11.49
CA GLU A 36 -11.71 1.59 10.24
C GLU A 36 -11.70 3.03 9.71
N GLU A 37 -11.67 4.01 10.61
CA GLU A 37 -11.65 5.45 10.29
C GLU A 37 -10.26 5.98 9.91
N GLU A 38 -9.23 5.13 9.93
CA GLU A 38 -7.85 5.54 9.65
C GLU A 38 -7.64 5.80 8.15
N LEU A 39 -7.01 6.94 7.83
CA LEU A 39 -6.74 7.32 6.45
C LEU A 39 -5.71 6.40 5.81
N VAL A 40 -5.85 6.17 4.50
CA VAL A 40 -4.90 5.37 3.71
C VAL A 40 -3.46 5.86 3.87
N THR A 41 -3.23 7.17 3.96
CA THR A 41 -1.89 7.76 4.24
C THR A 41 -1.27 7.26 5.54
N ALA A 42 -2.05 7.22 6.63
CA ALA A 42 -1.60 6.74 7.93
C ALA A 42 -1.35 5.22 7.92
N VAL A 43 -2.16 4.47 7.16
CA VAL A 43 -1.95 3.04 6.93
C VAL A 43 -0.63 2.78 6.18
N ILE A 44 -0.33 3.56 5.13
CA ILE A 44 0.94 3.45 4.40
C ILE A 44 2.13 3.73 5.32
N ASP A 45 2.06 4.80 6.13
CA ASP A 45 3.11 5.13 7.10
C ASP A 45 3.37 3.99 8.10
N THR A 46 2.29 3.44 8.66
CA THR A 46 2.36 2.30 9.59
C THR A 46 2.93 1.05 8.91
N ALA A 47 2.58 0.83 7.65
CA ALA A 47 3.10 -0.28 6.85
C ALA A 47 4.60 -0.16 6.63
N LEU A 48 5.10 1.01 6.19
CA LEU A 48 6.52 1.25 5.94
C LEU A 48 7.34 1.12 7.24
N LYS A 49 6.83 1.66 8.34
CA LYS A 49 7.47 1.52 9.67
C LYS A 49 7.53 0.08 10.13
N SER A 50 6.44 -0.66 9.97
CA SER A 50 6.40 -2.09 10.35
C SER A 50 7.31 -2.93 9.46
N TYR A 51 7.37 -2.62 8.16
CA TYR A 51 8.24 -3.27 7.21
C TYR A 51 9.73 -3.09 7.55
N ALA A 52 10.13 -1.85 7.86
CA ALA A 52 11.48 -1.54 8.30
C ALA A 52 11.81 -2.21 9.65
N ARG A 53 10.86 -2.22 10.59
CA ARG A 53 11.02 -2.87 11.90
C ARG A 53 11.23 -4.38 11.78
N GLU A 54 10.60 -5.02 10.81
CA GLU A 54 10.79 -6.44 10.51
C GLU A 54 12.08 -6.73 9.72
N GLY A 55 12.85 -5.72 9.31
CA GLY A 55 14.10 -5.89 8.57
C GLY A 55 13.90 -6.51 7.18
N ARG A 56 12.74 -6.28 6.56
CA ARG A 56 12.38 -6.92 5.28
C ARG A 56 13.11 -6.31 4.09
N LEU A 57 13.21 -7.11 3.04
CA LEU A 57 13.77 -6.73 1.74
C LEU A 57 12.71 -6.82 0.63
N PRO A 58 12.72 -5.89 -0.34
CA PRO A 58 13.70 -4.80 -0.54
C PRO A 58 13.56 -3.68 0.51
N VAL A 59 14.65 -2.98 0.81
CA VAL A 59 14.63 -1.82 1.73
C VAL A 59 13.78 -0.72 1.11
N LEU A 60 12.72 -0.34 1.83
CA LEU A 60 11.82 0.75 1.45
C LEU A 60 12.30 2.06 2.08
N GLY A 61 12.09 3.17 1.38
CA GLY A 61 12.27 4.51 1.95
C GLY A 61 11.12 4.89 2.90
N SER A 62 11.23 6.06 3.52
CA SER A 62 10.22 6.59 4.45
C SER A 62 9.24 7.59 3.82
N ASP A 63 9.45 7.98 2.56
CA ASP A 63 8.60 8.96 1.89
C ASP A 63 7.30 8.33 1.39
N LEU A 64 6.19 8.72 2.04
CA LEU A 64 4.84 8.22 1.76
C LEU A 64 4.38 8.53 0.33
N ASN A 65 4.85 9.65 -0.25
CA ASN A 65 4.40 10.09 -1.56
C ASN A 65 4.82 9.14 -2.68
N ASN A 66 5.87 8.37 -2.44
CA ASN A 66 6.40 7.38 -3.36
C ASN A 66 5.63 6.07 -3.34
N PHE A 67 4.58 5.94 -2.54
CA PHE A 67 3.82 4.71 -2.42
C PHE A 67 2.34 4.89 -2.75
N VAL A 68 1.73 3.80 -3.20
CA VAL A 68 0.30 3.67 -3.47
C VAL A 68 -0.20 2.36 -2.88
N LEU A 69 -1.38 2.42 -2.27
CA LEU A 69 -2.09 1.24 -1.80
C LEU A 69 -3.15 0.84 -2.83
N TYR A 70 -3.15 -0.43 -3.23
CA TYR A 70 -4.12 -1.02 -4.15
C TYR A 70 -4.94 -2.08 -3.44
N CYS A 71 -6.22 -2.19 -3.81
CA CYS A 71 -7.02 -3.37 -3.46
C CYS A 71 -6.88 -4.44 -4.57
N PRO A 72 -6.48 -5.69 -4.24
CA PRO A 72 -6.46 -6.82 -5.15
C PRO A 72 -7.78 -7.10 -5.88
N CYS A 73 -8.90 -6.82 -5.20
CA CYS A 73 -10.24 -7.16 -5.67
C CYS A 73 -10.93 -6.00 -6.41
N ALA A 74 -10.43 -4.78 -6.26
CA ALA A 74 -10.95 -3.63 -6.99
C ALA A 74 -10.24 -3.54 -8.34
N THR A 75 -11.00 -3.35 -9.41
CA THR A 75 -10.48 -3.16 -10.75
C THR A 75 -9.60 -1.91 -10.81
N THR A 76 -8.29 -2.11 -10.64
CA THR A 76 -7.19 -1.24 -11.09
C THR A 76 -7.03 0.17 -10.52
N GLU A 77 -7.90 0.64 -9.63
CA GLU A 77 -7.77 1.99 -9.07
C GLU A 77 -6.93 2.02 -7.78
N ALA A 78 -6.07 3.03 -7.70
CA ALA A 78 -5.30 3.36 -6.52
C ALA A 78 -6.23 3.92 -5.43
N LEU A 79 -6.07 3.49 -4.19
CA LEU A 79 -6.86 4.06 -3.09
C LEU A 79 -6.50 5.52 -2.87
N SER A 80 -7.50 6.36 -2.63
CA SER A 80 -7.25 7.77 -2.42
C SER A 80 -6.55 7.98 -1.06
N PRO A 81 -5.54 8.86 -0.96
CA PRO A 81 -4.79 9.07 0.28
C PRO A 81 -5.65 9.54 1.49
N TRP A 82 -6.82 10.11 1.18
CA TRP A 82 -7.75 10.75 2.12
C TRP A 82 -8.97 9.90 2.45
N GLU A 83 -9.05 8.68 1.91
CA GLU A 83 -10.12 7.76 2.19
C GLU A 83 -9.83 6.95 3.46
N ALA A 84 -10.88 6.61 4.19
CA ALA A 84 -10.81 5.76 5.36
C ALA A 84 -10.64 4.30 4.93
N ILE A 85 -9.70 3.57 5.51
CA ILE A 85 -9.39 2.20 5.10
C ILE A 85 -10.58 1.23 5.27
N GLY A 86 -11.45 1.52 6.24
CA GLY A 86 -12.65 0.72 6.54
C GLY A 86 -13.80 0.90 5.55
N SER A 87 -13.92 2.05 4.87
CA SER A 87 -15.02 2.30 3.92
C SER A 87 -14.97 1.38 2.71
N LEU A 88 -13.78 0.86 2.42
CA LEU A 88 -13.51 -0.02 1.29
C LEU A 88 -14.01 -1.45 1.53
N GLY A 89 -14.25 -1.87 2.78
CA GLY A 89 -14.67 -3.23 3.13
C GLY A 89 -13.62 -4.32 2.85
N PHE A 90 -12.41 -3.96 2.42
CA PHE A 90 -11.33 -4.91 2.13
C PHE A 90 -10.35 -5.05 3.31
N ARG A 91 -9.71 -6.21 3.40
CA ARG A 91 -8.69 -6.51 4.43
C ARG A 91 -7.31 -6.84 3.85
N ASN A 92 -7.24 -7.10 2.55
CA ASN A 92 -6.00 -7.42 1.85
C ASN A 92 -5.69 -6.28 0.89
N PHE A 93 -4.48 -5.75 0.99
CA PHE A 93 -4.02 -4.62 0.19
C PHE A 93 -2.62 -4.89 -0.36
N MET A 94 -2.28 -4.20 -1.43
CA MET A 94 -0.97 -4.28 -2.07
C MET A 94 -0.30 -2.91 -2.07
N LEU A 95 0.91 -2.84 -1.50
CA LEU A 95 1.70 -1.62 -1.45
C LEU A 95 2.71 -1.62 -2.60
N CYS A 96 2.60 -0.62 -3.47
CA CYS A 96 3.44 -0.45 -4.65
C CYS A 96 4.25 0.84 -4.54
N LYS A 97 5.51 0.80 -4.98
CA LYS A 97 6.32 2.00 -5.16
C LYS A 97 5.97 2.64 -6.50
N LYS A 98 5.70 3.95 -6.51
CA LYS A 98 5.51 4.76 -7.72
C LYS A 98 6.85 4.88 -8.47
N PRO A 99 6.85 4.86 -9.81
CA PRO A 99 8.04 5.21 -10.57
C PRO A 99 8.40 6.68 -10.33
N GLU A 100 9.64 6.93 -9.91
CA GLU A 100 10.24 8.25 -9.73
C GLU A 100 10.19 8.99 -11.09
N GLY A 101 9.16 9.81 -11.32
CA GLY A 101 8.92 10.44 -12.63
C GLY A 101 7.51 10.94 -12.87
N GLN A 102 6.51 10.49 -12.10
CA GLN A 102 5.19 11.12 -12.07
C GLN A 102 5.14 12.15 -10.94
N LYS A 103 5.76 13.31 -11.19
CA LYS A 103 5.14 14.56 -10.70
C LYS A 103 3.77 14.59 -11.37
N THR A 104 2.71 14.80 -10.60
CA THR A 104 1.37 15.08 -11.11
C THR A 104 1.45 16.36 -11.94
N ILE A 105 1.71 16.21 -13.25
CA ILE A 105 1.41 17.24 -14.23
C ILE A 105 0.01 16.87 -14.72
N ASP A 106 -0.95 17.55 -14.12
CA ASP A 106 -2.18 17.90 -14.80
C ASP A 106 -1.82 18.62 -16.11
N ASP A 107 -2.57 18.35 -17.17
CA ASP A 107 -2.42 18.84 -18.56
C ASP A 107 -1.41 18.16 -19.52
N GLY A 108 -1.98 17.46 -20.51
CA GLY A 108 -1.75 17.74 -21.93
C GLY A 108 -0.41 17.37 -22.59
N LYS A 109 -0.45 16.29 -23.39
CA LYS A 109 0.24 16.13 -24.71
C LYS A 109 1.79 15.95 -24.76
N GLN A 110 2.14 14.67 -25.02
CA GLN A 110 3.15 14.11 -25.95
C GLN A 110 4.68 14.27 -25.77
N THR A 111 5.32 13.09 -25.90
CA THR A 111 6.64 12.72 -26.52
C THR A 111 7.91 13.45 -26.08
N SER A 112 8.99 12.81 -25.63
CA SER A 112 9.77 11.79 -26.36
C SER A 112 10.99 11.28 -25.56
N HIS A 113 11.31 10.00 -25.75
CA HIS A 113 12.63 9.32 -25.74
C HIS A 113 13.73 9.68 -24.71
N VAL A 114 13.79 8.90 -23.61
CA VAL A 114 15.05 8.33 -23.05
C VAL A 114 14.69 6.98 -22.42
N ALA A 115 15.51 5.95 -22.66
CA ALA A 115 15.31 4.54 -22.29
C ALA A 115 14.62 4.31 -20.94
N ARG A 116 13.34 3.95 -20.96
CA ARG A 116 12.62 3.46 -19.78
C ARG A 116 12.49 1.96 -19.92
N LYS A 117 13.15 1.21 -19.03
CA LYS A 117 12.76 -0.19 -18.75
C LYS A 117 11.27 -0.16 -18.47
N SER A 118 10.50 -0.64 -19.44
CA SER A 118 9.05 -0.70 -19.39
C SER A 118 8.65 -1.43 -18.09
N PRO A 119 7.85 -0.84 -17.18
CA PRO A 119 7.17 -1.61 -16.15
C PRO A 119 5.96 -2.31 -16.79
N GLY A 120 6.17 -2.90 -17.96
CA GLY A 120 5.21 -3.74 -18.62
C GLY A 120 5.20 -5.08 -17.92
N ASN A 121 4.00 -5.51 -17.54
CA ASN A 121 3.65 -6.90 -17.20
C ASN A 121 3.56 -7.31 -15.72
N TRP A 122 3.57 -6.39 -14.75
CA TRP A 122 3.16 -6.75 -13.37
C TRP A 122 1.65 -7.04 -13.25
N LYS A 123 0.83 -6.37 -14.09
CA LYS A 123 -0.62 -6.63 -14.20
C LYS A 123 -0.93 -8.07 -14.63
N ALA A 124 -0.12 -8.66 -15.52
CA ALA A 124 -0.33 -10.03 -15.96
C ALA A 124 0.14 -11.07 -14.95
N TRP A 125 1.17 -10.76 -14.14
CA TRP A 125 1.58 -11.64 -13.05
C TRP A 125 0.52 -11.69 -11.95
N PHE A 126 0.00 -10.53 -11.54
CA PHE A 126 -0.98 -10.45 -10.46
C PHE A 126 -2.27 -11.22 -10.78
N ASN A 127 -2.84 -11.01 -11.96
CA ASN A 127 -4.04 -11.72 -12.41
C ASN A 127 -3.84 -13.25 -12.50
N LYS A 128 -2.63 -13.73 -12.80
CA LYS A 128 -2.31 -15.17 -12.82
C LYS A 128 -2.23 -15.79 -11.42
N SER A 129 -1.71 -15.07 -10.44
CA SER A 129 -1.62 -15.57 -9.05
C SER A 129 -2.98 -15.71 -8.37
N LEU A 130 -3.95 -14.88 -8.76
CA LEU A 130 -5.31 -14.88 -8.19
C LEU A 130 -6.26 -15.87 -8.90
N ASN A 131 -5.96 -16.27 -10.14
CA ASN A 131 -6.74 -17.26 -10.90
C ASN A 131 -6.25 -18.70 -10.68
N LEU A 132 -5.56 -19.00 -9.58
CA LEU A 132 -5.20 -20.37 -9.20
C LEU A 132 -6.48 -21.11 -8.78
N LYS A 133 -7.26 -21.50 -9.80
CA LYS A 133 -8.46 -22.29 -9.73
C LYS A 133 -8.02 -23.65 -9.19
N VAL A 134 -8.16 -23.82 -7.87
CA VAL A 134 -8.03 -25.10 -7.20
C VAL A 134 -9.08 -26.01 -7.83
N SER A 135 -8.67 -26.82 -8.80
CA SER A 135 -9.47 -27.95 -9.24
C SER A 135 -9.45 -28.94 -8.08
N SER A 136 -10.53 -29.01 -7.30
CA SER A 136 -10.74 -30.18 -6.45
C SER A 136 -11.07 -31.34 -7.38
N HIS A 137 -10.44 -32.47 -7.11
CA HIS A 137 -10.60 -33.72 -7.84
C HIS A 137 -11.88 -34.44 -7.44
#